data_AF-A0A7X6YWD2-F1
#
_entry.id   AF-A0A7X6YWD2-F1
#
_cell.length_a   1.000
_cell.length_b   1.000
_cell.length_c   1.000
_cell.angle_alpha   90.00
_cell.angle_beta   90.00
_cell.angle_gamma   90.00
#
_symmetry.space_group_name_H-M   'P 1'
#
loop_
_entity.id
_entity.type
_entity.pdbx_description
1 polymer ?
#
loop_
_entity_poly.entity_id
_entity_poly.type
_entity_poly.pdbx_seq_one_letter_code
_entity_poly.pdbx_strand_id
1 'polypeptide(L)'
;MPVPVPVVLTILDGWGIAEPSPTNAVSVAATPNMDRLSGACPMTTLTAHNGLVGLPEGQMGNSEVGHLNIGAGRIVYQDFTRIDLAAGRGEFAANPVLAGVMDAVTTTSGRLHLCGLLSDGGVHSHIRHLIALLEVAAARG
;
A
#
# COMPACT_ATOMS: atom_id res chain seq x y z
N MET A 1 32.63 -28.71 0.97
CA MET A 1 31.92 -27.45 1.33
C MET A 1 31.06 -27.73 2.54
N PRO A 2 30.97 -26.83 3.54
CA PRO A 2 30.07 -27.04 4.66
C PRO A 2 28.62 -27.14 4.16
N VAL A 3 27.83 -28.00 4.80
CA VAL A 3 26.40 -28.10 4.52
C VAL A 3 25.75 -26.78 4.95
N PRO A 4 24.98 -26.11 4.08
CA PRO A 4 24.26 -24.89 4.46
C PRO A 4 23.32 -25.16 5.62
N VAL A 5 23.30 -24.27 6.62
CA VAL A 5 22.28 -24.29 7.67
C VAL A 5 21.00 -23.69 7.09
N PRO A 6 19.87 -24.40 7.10
CA PRO A 6 18.63 -23.89 6.55
C PRO A 6 18.06 -22.78 7.42
N VAL A 7 17.61 -21.70 6.79
CA VAL A 7 16.81 -20.64 7.42
C VAL A 7 15.41 -20.73 6.85
N VAL A 8 14.40 -20.79 7.71
CA VAL A 8 12.99 -20.90 7.31
C VAL A 8 12.24 -19.65 7.75
N LEU A 9 11.63 -18.98 6.78
CA LEU A 9 10.60 -17.98 7.02
C LEU A 9 9.23 -18.67 6.94
N THR A 10 8.49 -18.69 8.05
CA THR A 10 7.14 -19.24 8.11
C THR A 10 6.12 -18.12 8.27
N ILE A 11 5.18 -18.02 7.32
CA ILE A 11 4.12 -17.01 7.34
C ILE A 11 2.81 -17.70 7.74
N LEU A 12 2.27 -17.33 8.90
CA LEU A 12 0.95 -17.74 9.33
C LEU A 12 -0.06 -16.71 8.82
N ASP A 13 -0.64 -16.96 7.64
CA ASP A 13 -1.52 -15.98 6.99
C ASP A 13 -2.76 -15.69 7.86
N GLY A 14 -3.08 -14.40 8.05
CA GLY A 14 -4.15 -13.95 8.94
C GLY A 14 -3.90 -14.11 10.45
N TRP A 15 -2.69 -14.44 10.89
CA TRP A 15 -2.36 -14.60 12.32
C TRP A 15 -1.84 -13.30 12.94
N GLY A 16 -2.73 -12.56 13.60
CA GLY A 16 -2.41 -11.30 14.30
C GLY A 16 -2.26 -11.43 15.81
N ILE A 17 -1.86 -10.34 16.46
CA ILE A 17 -1.89 -10.17 17.91
C ILE A 17 -2.98 -9.14 18.25
N ALA A 18 -3.90 -9.53 19.12
CA ALA A 18 -4.95 -8.68 19.65
C ALA A 18 -5.24 -9.10 21.10
N GLU A 19 -5.94 -8.25 21.85
CA GLU A 19 -6.36 -8.57 23.21
C GLU A 19 -7.15 -9.90 23.26
N PRO A 20 -6.98 -10.72 24.31
CA PRO A 20 -7.76 -11.94 24.48
C PRO A 20 -9.25 -11.65 24.51
N SER A 21 -10.03 -12.44 23.78
CA SER A 21 -11.48 -12.32 23.72
C SER A 21 -12.09 -13.68 23.40
N PRO A 22 -13.31 -13.99 23.88
CA PRO A 22 -14.06 -15.19 23.46
C PRO A 22 -14.22 -15.32 21.94
N THR A 23 -14.12 -14.20 21.19
CA THR A 23 -14.22 -14.17 19.72
C THR A 23 -12.87 -14.09 19.01
N ASN A 24 -11.75 -14.03 19.74
CA ASN A 24 -10.41 -14.01 19.17
C ASN A 24 -9.90 -15.45 19.06
N ALA A 25 -10.02 -16.00 17.85
CA ALA A 25 -9.64 -17.37 17.52
C ALA A 25 -8.19 -17.74 17.93
N VAL A 26 -7.25 -16.81 17.80
CA VAL A 26 -5.84 -17.02 18.19
C VAL A 26 -5.73 -17.22 19.70
N SER A 27 -6.43 -16.41 20.50
CA SER A 27 -6.36 -16.50 21.97
C SER A 27 -7.13 -17.68 22.57
N VAL A 28 -8.17 -18.18 21.90
CA VAL A 28 -8.98 -19.31 22.39
C VAL A 28 -8.46 -20.68 21.92
N ALA A 29 -7.62 -20.70 20.89
CA ALA A 29 -7.05 -21.92 20.36
C ALA A 29 -5.98 -22.51 21.30
N ALA A 30 -5.85 -23.83 21.31
CA ALA A 30 -4.72 -24.50 21.95
C ALA A 30 -3.50 -24.45 21.02
N THR A 31 -2.50 -23.63 21.34
CA THR A 31 -1.34 -23.34 20.49
C THR A 31 0.00 -23.75 21.10
N PRO A 32 0.16 -24.98 21.64
CA PRO A 32 1.28 -25.34 22.52
C PRO A 32 2.67 -25.15 21.88
N ASN A 33 2.77 -25.34 20.55
CA ASN A 33 4.01 -25.09 19.82
C ASN A 33 4.34 -23.59 19.74
N MET A 34 3.34 -22.74 19.51
CA MET A 34 3.54 -21.30 19.42
C MET A 34 3.74 -20.67 20.80
N ASP A 35 3.04 -21.18 21.82
CA ASP A 35 3.21 -20.80 23.22
C ASP A 35 4.63 -21.11 23.69
N ARG A 36 5.14 -22.31 23.36
CA ARG A 36 6.52 -22.69 23.68
C ARG A 36 7.54 -21.82 22.96
N LEU A 37 7.34 -21.54 21.66
CA LEU A 37 8.26 -20.69 20.88
C LEU A 37 8.27 -19.26 21.41
N SER A 38 7.12 -18.69 21.72
CA SER A 38 7.01 -17.33 22.25
C SER A 38 7.60 -17.16 23.64
N GLY A 39 7.57 -18.20 24.49
CA GLY A 39 8.17 -18.18 25.82
C GLY A 39 9.67 -18.51 25.88
N ALA A 40 10.23 -19.17 24.85
CA ALA A 40 11.60 -19.67 24.86
C ALA A 40 12.55 -18.98 23.87
N CYS A 41 12.02 -18.26 22.87
CA CYS A 41 12.80 -17.59 21.84
C CYS A 41 12.66 -16.06 21.92
N PRO A 42 13.62 -15.28 21.42
CA PRO A 42 13.45 -13.84 21.24
C PRO A 42 12.26 -13.54 20.33
N MET A 43 11.36 -12.66 20.76
CA MET A 43 10.15 -12.29 20.05
C MET A 43 10.01 -10.77 19.96
N THR A 44 9.37 -10.32 18.88
CA THR A 44 8.95 -8.93 18.69
C THR A 44 7.68 -8.89 17.85
N THR A 45 7.10 -7.71 17.70
CA THR A 45 5.90 -7.47 16.89
C THR A 45 6.22 -6.47 15.79
N LEU A 46 5.59 -6.64 14.62
CA LEU A 46 5.70 -5.72 13.49
C LEU A 46 4.33 -5.17 13.12
N THR A 47 4.27 -3.93 12.67
CA THR A 47 3.05 -3.36 12.12
C THR A 47 2.86 -3.84 10.69
N ALA A 48 1.71 -4.47 10.41
CA ALA A 48 1.38 -5.07 9.12
C ALA A 48 0.19 -4.40 8.40
N HIS A 49 -0.08 -3.12 8.67
CA HIS A 49 -1.21 -2.35 8.12
C HIS A 49 -0.85 -0.86 7.95
N ASN A 50 -1.74 -0.07 7.35
CA ASN A 50 -1.57 1.37 7.09
C ASN A 50 -0.26 1.73 6.34
N GLY A 51 0.24 2.95 6.57
CA GLY A 51 1.42 3.50 5.89
C GLY A 51 2.69 2.68 6.07
N LEU A 52 2.79 1.87 7.13
CA LEU A 52 3.95 1.02 7.39
C LEU A 52 4.06 -0.19 6.47
N VAL A 53 3.03 -0.46 5.67
CA VAL A 53 3.06 -1.43 4.57
C VAL A 53 2.70 -0.81 3.22
N GLY A 54 2.71 0.53 3.13
CA GLY A 54 2.43 1.26 1.88
C GLY A 54 0.94 1.40 1.56
N LEU A 55 0.07 1.22 2.55
CA LEU A 55 -1.37 1.46 2.45
C LEU A 55 -1.75 2.84 3.03
N PRO A 56 -2.90 3.42 2.61
CA PRO A 56 -3.51 4.57 3.28
C PRO A 56 -3.78 4.32 4.77
N GLU A 57 -3.87 5.41 5.55
CA GLU A 57 -4.23 5.34 6.96
C GLU A 57 -5.64 4.77 7.15
N GLY A 58 -5.80 3.86 8.12
CA GLY A 58 -7.07 3.18 8.40
C GLY A 58 -7.34 1.94 7.54
N GLN A 59 -6.44 1.58 6.63
CA GLN A 59 -6.59 0.39 5.78
C GLN A 59 -5.86 -0.82 6.37
N MET A 60 -6.61 -1.91 6.54
CA MET A 60 -6.06 -3.20 6.98
C MET A 60 -5.02 -3.74 5.99
N GLY A 61 -4.04 -4.47 6.51
CA GLY A 61 -3.15 -5.29 5.69
C GLY A 61 -3.88 -6.43 5.00
N ASN A 62 -3.22 -7.01 4.01
CA ASN A 62 -3.69 -8.21 3.31
C ASN A 62 -2.48 -9.05 2.84
N SER A 63 -2.75 -10.26 2.35
CA SER A 63 -1.70 -11.21 1.95
C SER A 63 -0.79 -10.66 0.85
N GLU A 64 -1.33 -10.01 -0.19
CA GLU A 64 -0.53 -9.45 -1.29
C GLU A 64 0.43 -8.37 -0.79
N VAL A 65 -0.10 -7.37 -0.08
CA VAL A 65 0.70 -6.27 0.49
C VAL A 65 1.74 -6.81 1.47
N GLY A 66 1.36 -7.75 2.33
CA GLY A 66 2.26 -8.36 3.31
C GLY A 66 3.43 -9.10 2.65
N HIS A 67 3.14 -9.98 1.70
CA HIS A 67 4.18 -10.76 1.02
C HIS A 67 5.10 -9.87 0.17
N LEU A 68 4.56 -8.82 -0.48
CA LEU A 68 5.36 -7.84 -1.22
C LEU A 68 6.36 -7.12 -0.30
N ASN A 69 5.90 -6.61 0.85
CA ASN A 69 6.77 -5.89 1.78
C ASN A 69 7.85 -6.81 2.39
N ILE A 70 7.47 -8.03 2.80
CA ILE A 70 8.40 -9.03 3.35
C ILE A 70 9.48 -9.40 2.32
N GLY A 71 9.06 -9.71 1.08
CA GLY A 71 9.99 -10.08 0.01
C GLY A 71 10.86 -8.92 -0.48
N ALA A 72 10.34 -7.69 -0.43
CA ALA A 72 11.07 -6.50 -0.88
C ALA A 72 12.03 -5.94 0.17
N GLY A 73 11.85 -6.23 1.46
CA GLY A 73 12.65 -5.67 2.55
C GLY A 73 12.51 -4.16 2.70
N ARG A 74 11.41 -3.57 2.23
CA ARG A 74 11.09 -2.13 2.28
C ARG A 74 9.59 -1.91 2.16
N ILE A 75 9.15 -0.71 2.53
CA ILE A 75 7.77 -0.26 2.29
C ILE A 75 7.48 -0.25 0.79
N VAL A 76 6.50 -1.06 0.35
CA VAL A 76 6.04 -1.11 -1.04
C VAL A 76 4.74 -0.32 -1.14
N TYR A 77 4.84 0.92 -1.63
CA TYR A 77 3.66 1.74 -1.90
C TYR A 77 2.84 1.13 -3.03
N GLN A 78 1.58 0.83 -2.72
CA GLN A 78 0.60 0.45 -3.73
C GLN A 78 0.34 1.64 -4.67
N ASP A 79 -0.04 1.37 -5.91
CA ASP A 79 -0.23 2.45 -6.90
C ASP A 79 -1.21 3.51 -6.42
N PHE A 80 -2.27 3.11 -5.71
CA PHE A 80 -3.19 4.06 -5.10
C PHE A 80 -2.48 5.05 -4.16
N THR A 81 -1.70 4.54 -3.20
CA THR A 81 -0.95 5.35 -2.23
C THR A 81 0.13 6.18 -2.93
N ARG A 82 0.83 5.60 -3.90
CA ARG A 82 1.86 6.28 -4.68
C ARG A 82 1.29 7.46 -5.46
N ILE A 83 0.19 7.22 -6.18
CA ILE A 83 -0.50 8.24 -6.99
C ILE A 83 -1.11 9.30 -6.07
N ASP A 84 -1.65 8.90 -4.92
CA ASP A 84 -2.18 9.83 -3.94
C ASP A 84 -1.13 10.76 -3.35
N LEU A 85 0.00 10.20 -2.91
CA LEU A 85 1.12 11.00 -2.39
C LEU A 85 1.65 11.95 -3.47
N ALA A 86 1.78 11.47 -4.71
CA ALA A 86 2.20 12.30 -5.84
C ALA A 86 1.20 13.43 -6.13
N ALA A 87 -0.10 13.16 -6.07
CA ALA A 87 -1.14 14.17 -6.22
C ALA A 87 -1.08 15.21 -5.09
N GLY A 88 -1.05 14.78 -3.83
CA GLY A 88 -1.01 15.66 -2.66
C GLY A 88 0.28 16.47 -2.51
N ARG A 89 1.39 16.00 -3.10
CA ARG A 89 2.67 16.73 -3.16
C ARG A 89 2.83 17.61 -4.40
N GLY A 90 1.84 17.65 -5.29
CA GLY A 90 1.91 18.41 -6.54
C GLY A 90 2.89 17.82 -7.57
N GLU A 91 3.34 16.58 -7.41
CA GLU A 91 4.32 15.92 -8.28
C GLU A 91 3.75 15.63 -9.68
N PHE A 92 2.42 15.65 -9.84
CA PHE A 92 1.76 15.52 -11.15
C PHE A 92 2.22 16.58 -12.15
N ALA A 93 2.51 17.81 -11.69
CA ALA A 93 2.96 18.89 -12.55
C ALA A 93 4.31 18.60 -13.23
N ALA A 94 5.17 17.82 -12.57
CA ALA A 94 6.49 17.43 -13.05
C ALA A 94 6.50 16.06 -13.75
N ASN A 95 5.36 15.35 -13.80
CA ASN A 95 5.29 14.06 -14.47
C ASN A 95 5.42 14.25 -15.99
N PRO A 96 6.44 13.70 -16.65
CA PRO A 96 6.72 13.99 -18.05
C PRO A 96 5.63 13.48 -19.00
N VAL A 97 4.88 12.43 -18.62
CA VAL A 97 3.78 11.90 -19.43
C VAL A 97 2.57 12.83 -19.34
N LEU A 98 2.19 13.25 -18.12
CA LEU A 98 1.08 14.18 -17.92
C LEU A 98 1.38 15.54 -18.58
N ALA A 99 2.59 16.06 -18.35
CA ALA A 99 3.08 17.29 -18.96
C ALA A 99 3.04 17.21 -20.50
N GLY A 100 3.58 16.13 -21.08
CA GLY A 100 3.60 15.94 -22.53
C GLY A 100 2.20 15.89 -23.16
N VAL A 101 1.22 15.26 -22.50
CA VAL A 101 -0.17 15.26 -22.98
C VAL A 101 -0.78 16.67 -22.94
N MET A 102 -0.57 17.41 -21.85
CA MET A 102 -1.12 18.76 -21.71
C MET A 102 -0.46 19.75 -22.70
N ASP A 103 0.85 19.66 -22.89
CA ASP A 103 1.60 20.47 -23.85
C ASP A 103 1.17 20.17 -25.29
N ALA A 104 0.84 18.91 -25.62
CA ALA A 104 0.28 18.55 -26.92
C ALA A 104 -1.12 19.14 -27.15
N VAL A 105 -1.98 19.18 -26.13
CA VAL A 105 -3.33 19.75 -26.23
C VAL A 105 -3.28 21.26 -26.45
N THR A 106 -2.44 21.97 -25.69
CA THR A 106 -2.27 23.43 -25.81
C THR A 106 -1.73 23.84 -27.19
N THR A 107 -0.71 23.13 -27.69
CA THR A 107 -0.10 23.41 -29.01
C THR A 107 -1.02 23.13 -30.19
N THR A 108 -1.93 22.15 -30.06
CA THR A 108 -2.85 21.76 -31.14
C THR A 108 -4.21 22.44 -31.07
N SER A 109 -4.46 23.26 -30.06
CA SER A 109 -5.81 23.77 -29.73
C SER A 109 -6.85 22.65 -29.61
N GLY A 110 -6.40 21.50 -29.09
CA GLY A 110 -7.23 20.31 -28.90
C GLY A 110 -8.14 20.39 -27.67
N ARG A 111 -8.69 19.25 -27.25
CA ARG A 111 -9.43 19.11 -25.98
C ARG A 111 -8.79 18.02 -25.12
N LEU A 112 -8.62 18.30 -23.84
CA LEU A 112 -8.23 17.29 -22.86
C LEU A 112 -9.46 16.51 -22.39
N HIS A 113 -9.45 15.19 -22.57
CA HIS A 113 -10.50 14.30 -22.08
C HIS A 113 -9.96 13.48 -20.90
N LEU A 114 -10.53 13.69 -19.72
CA LEU A 114 -10.25 12.89 -18.53
C LEU A 114 -11.41 11.91 -18.32
N CYS A 115 -11.09 10.62 -18.24
CA CYS A 115 -12.07 9.56 -18.05
C CYS A 115 -11.66 8.67 -16.87
N GLY A 116 -12.59 8.43 -15.96
CA GLY A 116 -12.37 7.61 -14.77
C GLY A 116 -13.65 7.46 -13.97
N LEU A 117 -13.65 6.51 -13.03
CA LEU A 117 -14.73 6.39 -12.06
C LEU A 117 -14.72 7.64 -11.15
N LEU A 118 -15.89 8.20 -10.86
CA LEU A 118 -16.01 9.44 -10.09
C LEU A 118 -16.59 9.17 -8.71
N SER A 119 -15.71 8.84 -7.76
CA SER A 119 -16.04 8.68 -6.34
C SER A 119 -14.79 8.83 -5.45
N ASP A 120 -14.98 8.76 -4.15
CA ASP A 120 -13.94 8.71 -3.11
C ASP A 120 -13.63 7.27 -2.65
N GLY A 121 -14.13 6.25 -3.37
CA GLY A 121 -14.03 4.85 -2.94
C GLY A 121 -12.62 4.24 -2.96
N GLY A 122 -11.67 4.80 -3.72
CA GLY A 122 -10.25 4.41 -3.68
C GLY A 122 -9.89 3.05 -4.28
N VAL A 123 -10.87 2.25 -4.73
CA VAL A 123 -10.63 0.91 -5.33
C VAL A 123 -10.10 1.01 -6.76
N HIS A 124 -10.79 1.77 -7.62
CA HIS A 124 -10.43 1.92 -9.04
C HIS A 124 -9.92 3.32 -9.41
N SER A 125 -10.18 4.31 -8.56
CA SER A 125 -9.84 5.73 -8.76
C SER A 125 -10.15 6.51 -7.48
N HIS A 126 -9.79 7.78 -7.44
CA HIS A 126 -10.25 8.68 -6.39
C HIS A 126 -10.38 10.12 -6.90
N ILE A 127 -11.45 10.83 -6.52
CA ILE A 127 -11.77 12.19 -6.98
C ILE A 127 -10.62 13.19 -6.82
N ARG A 128 -9.84 13.09 -5.74
CA ARG A 128 -8.62 13.89 -5.52
C ARG A 128 -7.59 13.81 -6.64
N HIS A 129 -7.45 12.65 -7.30
CA HIS A 129 -6.53 12.49 -8.44
C HIS A 129 -7.04 13.26 -9.65
N LEU A 130 -8.35 13.26 -9.89
CA LEU A 130 -8.98 14.08 -10.91
C LEU A 130 -8.80 15.57 -10.61
N ILE A 131 -9.01 16.00 -9.37
CA ILE A 131 -8.81 17.40 -8.96
C ILE A 131 -7.37 17.84 -9.22
N ALA A 132 -6.38 17.03 -8.81
CA ALA A 132 -4.97 17.34 -9.06
C ALA A 132 -4.65 17.44 -10.58
N LEU A 133 -5.25 16.57 -11.41
CA LEU A 133 -5.10 16.67 -12.87
C LEU A 133 -5.70 17.97 -13.43
N LEU A 134 -6.87 18.38 -12.93
CA LEU A 134 -7.53 19.63 -13.32
C LEU A 134 -6.73 20.86 -12.90
N GLU A 135 -6.11 20.85 -11.72
CA GLU A 135 -5.23 21.92 -11.25
C GLU A 135 -4.00 22.08 -12.15
N VAL A 136 -3.35 20.96 -12.51
CA VAL A 136 -2.20 21.00 -13.43
C VAL A 136 -2.62 21.48 -14.82
N ALA A 137 -3.77 21.02 -15.34
CA ALA A 137 -4.30 21.47 -16.63
C ALA A 137 -4.59 22.97 -16.61
N ALA A 138 -5.30 23.46 -15.59
CA ALA A 138 -5.62 24.88 -15.44
C ALA A 138 -4.37 25.76 -15.34
N ALA A 139 -3.30 25.27 -14.70
CA ALA A 139 -2.03 25.98 -14.59
C ALA A 139 -1.24 26.05 -15.91
N ARG A 140 -1.48 25.12 -16.85
CA ARG A 140 -0.76 25.02 -18.13
C ARG A 140 -1.47 25.68 -19.32
N GLY A 141 -2.77 25.97 -19.19
CA GLY A 141 -3.59 26.57 -20.26
C GLY A 141 -4.12 25.53 -21.24
#